data_AF-A0A560UHA3-F1
#
_entry.id   AF-A0A560UHA3-F1
#
_cell.length_a   1.000
_cell.length_b   1.000
_cell.length_c   1.000
_cell.angle_alpha   90.00
_cell.angle_beta   90.00
_cell.angle_gamma   90.00
#
_symmetry.space_group_name_H-M   'P 1'
#
loop_
_entity.id
_entity.type
_entity.pdbx_description
1 polymer ?
#
loop_
_entity_poly.entity_id
_entity_poly.type
_entity_poly.pdbx_seq_one_letter_code
_entity_poly.pdbx_strand_id
1 'polypeptide(L)'
;MDREQRDEASRRWIRAAAQTEEAQALVALGWQVVSPYGYSHPSGWTIERCSINGEWRTLLWNGPHIYDRFETPLAAAEHHAASVKNPSSAIRDEPK
;
A
#
# COMPACT_ATOMS: atom_id res chain seq x y z
N MET A 1 -19.37 -10.68 22.25
CA MET A 1 -19.08 -10.11 20.92
C MET A 1 -18.92 -11.25 19.92
N ASP A 2 -19.96 -11.48 19.14
CA ASP A 2 -20.02 -12.53 18.11
C ASP A 2 -19.00 -12.28 17.00
N ARG A 3 -18.37 -13.34 16.48
CA ARG A 3 -17.42 -13.25 15.35
C ARG A 3 -18.09 -12.64 14.11
N GLU A 4 -19.35 -13.00 13.87
CA GLU A 4 -20.12 -12.54 12.71
C GLU A 4 -20.28 -11.01 12.66
N GLN A 5 -20.59 -10.38 13.79
CA GLN A 5 -20.68 -8.91 13.88
C GLN A 5 -19.35 -8.21 13.60
N ARG A 6 -18.21 -8.82 13.96
CA ARG A 6 -16.88 -8.28 13.63
C ARG A 6 -16.59 -8.39 12.14
N ASP A 7 -16.99 -9.49 11.51
CA ASP A 7 -16.78 -9.72 10.08
C ASP A 7 -17.64 -8.77 9.24
N GLU A 8 -18.89 -8.53 9.64
CA GLU A 8 -19.77 -7.55 8.99
C GLU A 8 -19.29 -6.11 9.16
N ALA A 9 -18.88 -5.73 10.37
CA ALA A 9 -18.30 -4.41 10.63
C ALA A 9 -17.03 -4.19 9.79
N SER A 10 -16.17 -5.22 9.71
CA SER A 10 -14.94 -5.19 8.90
C SER A 10 -15.24 -5.02 7.41
N ARG A 11 -16.21 -5.77 6.87
CA ARG A 11 -16.65 -5.64 5.47
C ARG A 11 -17.20 -4.26 5.17
N ARG A 12 -17.97 -3.68 6.10
CA ARG A 12 -18.52 -2.32 5.95
C ARG A 12 -17.40 -1.28 5.90
N TRP A 13 -16.38 -1.39 6.75
CA TRP A 13 -15.26 -0.46 6.75
C TRP A 13 -14.37 -0.60 5.52
N ILE A 14 -14.13 -1.81 5.02
CA ILE A 14 -13.39 -2.01 3.76
C ILE A 14 -14.13 -1.36 2.59
N ARG A 15 -15.46 -1.57 2.50
CA ARG A 15 -16.29 -0.93 1.45
C ARG A 15 -16.32 0.58 1.56
N ALA A 16 -16.35 1.12 2.77
CA ALA A 16 -16.31 2.57 2.99
C ALA A 16 -14.93 3.15 2.62
N ALA A 17 -13.85 2.49 3.03
CA ALA A 17 -12.48 2.91 2.71
C ALA A 17 -12.22 2.90 1.20
N ALA A 18 -12.72 1.88 0.48
CA ALA A 18 -12.60 1.77 -0.96
C ALA A 18 -13.31 2.90 -1.75
N GLN A 19 -14.26 3.60 -1.13
CA GLN A 19 -14.97 4.71 -1.77
C GLN A 19 -14.23 6.04 -1.68
N THR A 20 -13.17 6.14 -0.88
CA THR A 20 -12.36 7.38 -0.80
C THR A 20 -11.62 7.63 -2.11
N GLU A 21 -11.39 8.91 -2.44
CA GLU A 21 -10.65 9.29 -3.66
C GLU A 21 -9.22 8.71 -3.66
N GLU A 22 -8.56 8.71 -2.50
CA GLU A 22 -7.25 8.09 -2.32
C GLU A 22 -7.30 6.59 -2.66
N ALA A 23 -8.26 5.83 -2.10
CA ALA A 23 -8.37 4.42 -2.40
C ALA A 23 -8.69 4.14 -3.86
N GLN A 24 -9.53 4.96 -4.50
CA GLN A 24 -9.84 4.83 -5.93
C GLN A 24 -8.59 5.06 -6.80
N ALA A 25 -7.76 6.04 -6.46
CA ALA A 25 -6.49 6.29 -7.13
C ALA A 25 -5.53 5.08 -6.97
N LEU A 26 -5.43 4.51 -5.77
CA LEU A 26 -4.63 3.30 -5.54
C LEU A 26 -5.17 2.09 -6.33
N VAL A 27 -6.49 1.91 -6.39
CA VAL A 27 -7.12 0.85 -7.20
C VAL A 27 -6.82 1.02 -8.69
N ALA A 28 -6.83 2.25 -9.20
CA ALA A 28 -6.42 2.54 -10.59
C ALA A 28 -4.95 2.19 -10.87
N LEU A 29 -4.10 2.21 -9.84
CA LEU A 29 -2.70 1.77 -9.89
C LEU A 29 -2.52 0.25 -9.64
N GLY A 30 -3.61 -0.51 -9.49
CA GLY A 30 -3.59 -1.97 -9.32
C GLY A 30 -3.56 -2.46 -7.87
N TRP A 31 -3.75 -1.58 -6.90
CA TRP A 31 -3.79 -1.94 -5.48
C TRP A 31 -5.19 -2.37 -5.03
N GLN A 32 -5.25 -3.36 -4.15
CA GLN A 32 -6.48 -3.82 -3.52
C GLN A 32 -6.58 -3.31 -2.09
N VAL A 33 -7.73 -2.75 -1.71
CA VAL A 33 -8.03 -2.37 -0.33
C VAL A 33 -8.30 -3.63 0.49
N VAL A 34 -7.48 -3.86 1.52
CA VAL A 34 -7.63 -5.02 2.44
C VAL A 34 -8.03 -4.59 3.84
N SER A 35 -7.84 -3.32 4.19
CA SER A 35 -8.33 -2.69 5.41
C SER A 35 -8.47 -1.18 5.22
N PRO A 36 -9.08 -0.44 6.17
CA PRO A 36 -9.16 1.02 6.09
C PRO A 36 -7.82 1.76 6.01
N TYR A 37 -6.73 1.08 6.37
CA TYR A 37 -5.37 1.65 6.38
C TYR A 37 -4.39 0.80 5.58
N GLY A 38 -4.87 -0.23 4.87
CA GLY A 38 -4.02 -1.28 4.32
C GLY A 38 -4.39 -1.63 2.89
N TYR A 39 -3.38 -1.73 2.04
CA TYR A 39 -3.49 -2.09 0.64
C TYR A 39 -2.52 -3.21 0.28
N SER A 40 -2.91 -4.05 -0.67
CA SER A 40 -2.08 -5.14 -1.19
C SER A 40 -2.00 -5.08 -2.72
N HIS A 41 -0.83 -5.37 -3.28
CA HIS A 41 -0.63 -5.47 -4.72
C HIS A 41 -0.32 -6.93 -5.12
N PRO A 42 -0.80 -7.43 -6.29
CA PRO A 42 -0.54 -8.80 -6.75
C PRO A 42 0.94 -9.19 -6.86
N SER A 43 1.85 -8.21 -6.95
CA SER A 43 3.30 -8.45 -6.94
C SER A 43 3.89 -8.76 -5.56
N GLY A 44 3.07 -8.89 -4.52
CA GLY A 44 3.50 -9.18 -3.15
C GLY A 44 3.87 -7.95 -2.31
N TRP A 45 3.55 -6.74 -2.79
CA TRP A 45 3.80 -5.50 -2.06
C TRP A 45 2.58 -5.12 -1.23
N THR A 46 2.81 -4.47 -0.08
CA THR A 46 1.74 -3.95 0.75
C THR A 46 2.02 -2.51 1.17
N ILE A 47 0.95 -1.73 1.35
CA ILE A 47 0.99 -0.39 1.91
C ILE A 47 0.20 -0.42 3.21
N GLU A 48 0.76 0.16 4.26
CA GLU A 48 0.11 0.27 5.56
C GLU A 48 0.24 1.69 6.11
N ARG A 49 -0.87 2.26 6.58
CA ARG A 49 -0.89 3.52 7.32
C ARG A 49 -0.91 3.23 8.82
N CYS A 50 0.12 3.65 9.52
CA CYS A 50 0.25 3.44 10.95
C CYS A 50 0.61 4.76 11.67
N SER A 51 0.20 4.87 12.93
CA SER A 51 0.62 5.98 13.79
C SER A 51 1.87 5.58 14.55
N ILE A 52 2.98 6.26 14.29
CA ILE A 52 4.27 6.05 14.95
C ILE A 52 4.53 7.28 15.81
N ASN A 53 4.58 7.11 17.13
CA ASN A 53 4.77 8.22 18.09
C ASN A 53 3.75 9.36 17.95
N GLY A 54 2.51 9.05 17.55
CA GLY A 54 1.45 10.04 17.33
C GLY A 54 1.44 10.66 15.93
N GLU A 55 2.43 10.39 15.09
CA GLU A 55 2.46 10.83 13.70
C GLU A 55 1.96 9.72 12.76
N TRP A 56 1.02 10.07 11.88
CA TRP A 56 0.61 9.17 10.82
C TRP A 56 1.71 9.06 9.77
N ARG A 57 2.12 7.83 9.48
CA ARG A 57 3.10 7.48 8.44
C ARG A 57 2.54 6.37 7.57
N THR A 58 2.97 6.37 6.33
CA THR A 58 2.68 5.30 5.37
C THR A 58 3.93 4.46 5.21
N LEU A 59 3.84 3.16 5.39
CA LEU A 59 4.91 2.20 5.16
C LEU A 59 4.64 1.44 3.86
N LEU A 60 5.64 1.37 3.00
CA LEU A 60 5.66 0.49 1.84
C LEU A 60 6.48 -0.74 2.18
N TRP A 61 5.91 -1.92 1.96
CA TRP A 61 6.54 -3.20 2.24
C TRP A 61 6.76 -3.99 0.95
N ASN A 62 7.90 -4.67 0.87
CA ASN A 62 8.20 -5.68 -0.13
C ASN A 62 8.32 -7.04 0.58
N GLY A 63 7.23 -7.82 0.57
CA GLY A 63 7.13 -9.02 1.39
C GLY A 63 7.27 -8.69 2.89
N PRO A 64 8.20 -9.32 3.64
CA PRO A 64 8.36 -9.11 5.08
C PRO A 64 9.19 -7.87 5.45
N HIS A 65 9.73 -7.15 4.46
CA HIS A 65 10.66 -6.03 4.70
C HIS A 65 10.00 -4.69 4.41
N ILE A 66 10.18 -3.73 5.31
CA ILE A 66 9.87 -2.32 5.03
C ILE A 66 10.84 -1.86 3.96
N TYR A 67 10.28 -1.46 2.81
CA TYR A 67 11.04 -0.88 1.72
C TYR A 67 11.35 0.59 2.01
N ASP A 68 10.31 1.40 2.29
CA ASP A 68 10.46 2.81 2.63
C ASP A 68 9.22 3.39 3.33
N ARG A 69 9.28 4.66 3.72
CA ARG A 69 8.24 5.41 4.41
C ARG A 69 7.81 6.62 3.58
N PHE A 70 6.50 6.84 3.50
CA PHE A 70 5.87 7.90 2.74
C PHE A 70 4.89 8.70 3.60
N GLU A 71 4.57 9.90 3.17
CA GLU A 71 3.53 10.71 3.81
C GLU A 71 2.14 10.15 3.50
N THR A 72 1.89 9.69 2.27
CA THR A 72 0.59 9.20 1.83
C THR A 72 0.68 7.82 1.15
N PRO A 73 -0.40 7.00 1.21
CA PRO A 73 -0.54 5.79 0.43
C PRO A 73 -0.35 6.00 -1.08
N LEU A 74 -0.82 7.13 -1.61
CA LEU A 74 -0.69 7.42 -3.04
C LEU A 74 0.78 7.61 -3.44
N ALA A 75 1.57 8.34 -2.66
CA ALA A 75 3.00 8.51 -2.93
C ALA A 75 3.76 7.17 -2.92
N ALA A 76 3.41 6.27 -2.00
CA ALA A 76 3.99 4.92 -1.96
C ALA A 76 3.63 4.10 -3.21
N ALA A 77 2.36 4.18 -3.66
CA ALA A 77 1.87 3.48 -4.85
C ALA A 77 2.51 4.02 -6.14
N GLU A 78 2.68 5.34 -6.27
CA GLU A 78 3.36 5.97 -7.40
C GLU A 78 4.84 5.58 -7.46
N HIS A 79 5.53 5.53 -6.31
CA HIS A 79 6.92 5.08 -6.23
C HIS A 79 7.07 3.62 -6.70
N HIS A 80 6.17 2.74 -6.26
CA HIS A 80 6.12 1.36 -6.73
C HIS A 80 5.88 1.28 -8.25
N ALA A 81 4.91 2.02 -8.77
CA ALA A 81 4.62 2.03 -10.21
C ALA A 81 5.80 2.53 -11.05
N ALA A 82 6.54 3.55 -10.57
CA ALA A 82 7.75 4.03 -11.21
C ALA A 82 8.88 2.98 -11.18
N SER A 83 9.04 2.28 -10.05
CA SER A 83 10.05 1.23 -9.88
C SER A 83 9.78 0.01 -10.77
N VAL A 84 8.51 -0.36 -10.99
CA VAL A 84 8.12 -1.49 -11.86
C VAL A 84 8.21 -1.13 -13.35
N LYS A 85 7.96 0.14 -13.72
CA LYS A 85 8.07 0.61 -15.11
C LYS A 85 9.51 0.76 -15.62
N ASN A 86 10.50 0.79 -14.71
CA ASN A 86 11.91 0.76 -15.04
C ASN A 86 12.56 -0.58 -14.63
N PRO A 87 12.31 -1.71 -15.33
CA PRO A 87 13.08 -2.93 -15.10
C PRO A 87 14.54 -2.84 -15.61
N SER A 88 14.97 -1.70 -16.15
CA SER A 88 16.28 -1.53 -16.77
C SER A 88 16.94 -0.21 -16.36
N SER A 89 17.63 -0.23 -15.22
CA SER A 89 18.81 0.63 -14.99
C SER A 89 19.70 0.13 -13.84
N ALA A 90 19.72 -1.18 -13.59
CA ALA A 90 20.70 -1.83 -12.73
C ALA A 90 21.60 -2.78 -13.53
N ILE A 91 21.98 -2.39 -14.74
CA ILE A 91 23.33 -2.71 -15.24
C ILE A 91 24.16 -1.52 -14.78
N ARG A 92 24.73 -1.62 -13.57
CA ARG A 92 25.88 -0.77 -13.22
C ARG A 92 27.01 -1.24 -14.12
N ASP A 93 27.14 -0.53 -15.23
CA ASP A 93 28.40 -0.38 -15.93
C ASP A 93 29.40 0.23 -14.94
N GLU A 94 30.45 -0.51 -14.61
CA GLU A 94 31.79 0.05 -14.46
C GLU A 94 32.84 -1.06 -14.64
N PRO A 95 34.07 -0.68 -15.04
CA PRO A 95 34.76 -1.25 -16.18
C PRO A 95 36.04 -1.99 -15.75
N LYS A 96 36.76 -2.51 -16.76
CA LYS A 96 38.03 -3.26 -16.72
C LYS A 96 39.03 -2.89 -15.62
#